data_AF-A0A9J8A6J0-F1
#
_entry.id   AF-A0A9J8A6J0-F1
#
_cell.length_a   1.000
_cell.length_b   1.000
_cell.length_c   1.000
_cell.angle_alpha   90.00
_cell.angle_beta   90.00
_cell.angle_gamma   90.00
#
_symmetry.space_group_name_H-M   'P 1'
#
loop_
_entity.id
_entity.type
_entity.pdbx_description
1 polymer ?
#
loop_
_entity_poly.entity_id
_entity_poly.type
_entity_poly.pdbx_seq_one_letter_code
_entity_poly.pdbx_strand_id
1 'polypeptide(L)'
;MAFIKVESEDMRIEEAFRVKHEDTEEQTEAPKSCPAKLRIILQDHDIRKLDLPQGIPGTVSELESIVRKTFVLNGNFTLHYKDADFGEEYFSLTSTSDIKDKDTIKVIHIVEPPTLTLTFTDVESSIKSASKTCIQTSVHTSVTDIYPSISGSFSESQDTLILPSSEHKTQRSQRWPTEFSVPRFAYDTELVLAAGSEAFKKDGIQLNFTPILPDILEKLAESIFQYVAYPTSAQLSDVAEALVQKYPCLKEPGSYNGCYGWRQRLKYKMGNYRAKLRGLGCPELDVNSLKKKRAHEKAPAKNIKKPRKAEVNFLPPHPQGETEESLENERVELLNEVKRGVNYQIISEKMAKTFSIRRQEIVSQATPINDLKYRWPALFDAAQINEEFRRITTVDLEATFMAKLDQYSPKIMSLVFSRGRSSKMSIQHIKNMLLEDYSLERRREAAIRSLVVYLRENDEDLFKEHSDDGDIANEVMKIIIIRGSTISEPASARIVIEGTEVQQDLDVPRACALLMGLIYALNLSYPKELKNTFEAFQKIFLELDDMKACPKVMSLKNKLLY
;
A
#
# COMPACT_ATOMS: atom_id res chain seq x y z
N MET A 1 -72.48 25.36 6.71
CA MET A 1 -72.49 25.78 5.29
C MET A 1 -71.59 24.77 4.57
N ALA A 2 -72.01 24.00 3.57
CA ALA A 2 -72.77 24.34 2.34
C ALA A 2 -71.90 25.17 1.37
N PHE A 3 -71.65 24.80 0.10
CA PHE A 3 -72.20 23.70 -0.73
C PHE A 3 -71.15 23.06 -1.66
N ILE A 4 -71.30 21.74 -1.90
CA ILE A 4 -71.35 21.03 -3.20
C ILE A 4 -70.84 21.79 -4.45
N LYS A 5 -69.85 21.22 -5.18
CA LYS A 5 -70.16 20.49 -6.44
C LYS A 5 -69.10 19.43 -6.83
N VAL A 6 -69.61 18.28 -7.26
CA VAL A 6 -68.93 17.22 -8.02
C VAL A 6 -69.82 16.93 -9.22
N GLU A 7 -69.20 16.75 -10.39
CA GLU A 7 -69.66 16.01 -11.58
C GLU A 7 -68.34 15.56 -12.25
N SER A 8 -68.09 14.31 -12.69
CA SER A 8 -68.86 13.38 -13.54
C SER A 8 -69.07 13.93 -14.97
N GLU A 9 -69.17 13.13 -16.03
CA GLU A 9 -69.47 11.69 -16.20
C GLU A 9 -68.49 11.09 -17.28
N ASP A 10 -67.98 9.86 -17.17
CA ASP A 10 -68.56 8.56 -17.65
C ASP A 10 -68.60 8.39 -19.19
N MET A 11 -68.69 7.21 -19.82
CA MET A 11 -68.63 5.78 -19.40
C MET A 11 -68.71 4.92 -20.68
N ARG A 12 -68.17 3.69 -20.70
CA ARG A 12 -68.88 2.44 -21.10
C ARG A 12 -67.99 1.20 -21.12
N ILE A 13 -68.63 0.10 -20.72
CA ILE A 13 -68.17 -1.29 -20.70
C ILE A 13 -69.15 -2.06 -21.61
N GLU A 14 -68.67 -3.07 -22.34
CA GLU A 14 -69.34 -4.33 -22.73
C GLU A 14 -68.40 -5.04 -23.73
N GLU A 15 -67.80 -6.19 -23.38
CA GLU A 15 -68.36 -7.56 -23.32
C GLU A 15 -68.29 -8.32 -24.66
N ALA A 16 -67.56 -9.45 -24.64
CA ALA A 16 -67.77 -10.58 -25.56
C ALA A 16 -67.03 -11.84 -25.04
N PHE A 17 -67.66 -12.60 -24.15
CA PHE A 17 -67.19 -13.96 -23.81
C PHE A 17 -67.50 -14.93 -24.97
N ARG A 18 -66.57 -15.83 -25.33
CA ARG A 18 -66.92 -17.09 -26.00
C ARG A 18 -66.00 -18.21 -25.54
N VAL A 19 -66.56 -19.41 -25.44
CA VAL A 19 -66.02 -20.51 -24.61
C VAL A 19 -65.87 -21.77 -25.44
N LYS A 20 -64.70 -22.42 -25.30
CA LYS A 20 -64.35 -23.81 -25.69
C LYS A 20 -64.62 -24.25 -27.14
N HIS A 21 -63.62 -24.89 -27.73
CA HIS A 21 -63.68 -26.35 -27.81
C HIS A 21 -62.29 -26.96 -27.57
N GLU A 22 -62.30 -28.26 -27.30
CA GLU A 22 -61.19 -29.10 -26.87
C GLU A 22 -61.08 -30.22 -27.91
N ASP A 23 -59.91 -30.40 -28.50
CA ASP A 23 -59.59 -31.49 -29.42
C ASP A 23 -58.16 -31.97 -29.14
N THR A 24 -57.95 -33.28 -29.19
CA THR A 24 -56.69 -33.95 -28.85
C THR A 24 -56.15 -34.69 -30.07
N GLU A 25 -55.00 -34.27 -30.58
CA GLU A 25 -54.19 -35.08 -31.49
C GLU A 25 -52.75 -35.18 -30.98
N GLU A 26 -52.29 -36.41 -30.75
CA GLU A 26 -50.87 -36.72 -30.61
C GLU A 26 -50.23 -36.66 -32.00
N GLN A 27 -49.31 -35.72 -32.25
CA GLN A 27 -48.46 -35.75 -33.44
C GLN A 27 -46.99 -35.84 -33.05
N THR A 28 -46.48 -37.07 -33.14
CA THR A 28 -45.09 -37.46 -32.82
C THR A 28 -44.11 -37.01 -33.91
N GLU A 29 -43.96 -35.70 -34.13
CA GLU A 29 -42.89 -35.20 -35.00
C GLU A 29 -41.50 -35.39 -34.37
N ALA A 30 -40.62 -36.12 -35.06
CA ALA A 30 -39.21 -36.19 -34.71
C ALA A 30 -38.54 -34.80 -34.84
N PRO A 31 -37.57 -34.45 -33.97
CA PRO A 31 -36.98 -33.11 -33.93
C PRO A 31 -36.27 -32.77 -35.25
N LYS A 32 -36.79 -31.76 -35.95
CA LYS A 32 -36.22 -31.22 -37.18
C LYS A 32 -34.87 -30.55 -36.86
N SER A 33 -33.77 -31.20 -37.21
CA SER A 33 -32.40 -30.76 -36.94
C SER A 33 -32.04 -29.52 -37.77
N CYS A 34 -32.19 -28.32 -37.20
CA CYS A 34 -31.74 -27.08 -37.83
C CYS A 34 -30.21 -27.05 -37.93
N PRO A 35 -29.60 -27.03 -39.13
CA PRO A 35 -28.14 -27.08 -39.27
C PRO A 35 -27.49 -25.79 -38.77
N ALA A 36 -26.49 -25.93 -37.89
CA ALA A 36 -25.82 -24.81 -37.22
C ALA A 36 -24.36 -24.66 -37.70
N LYS A 37 -23.78 -23.47 -37.53
CA LYS A 37 -22.41 -23.15 -37.95
C LYS A 37 -21.73 -22.33 -36.87
N LEU A 38 -20.62 -22.82 -36.32
CA LEU A 38 -19.91 -22.19 -35.20
C LEU A 38 -18.52 -21.69 -35.64
N ARG A 39 -18.06 -20.58 -35.05
CA ARG A 39 -16.70 -20.06 -35.23
C ARG A 39 -15.82 -20.63 -34.10
N ILE A 40 -14.87 -21.49 -34.43
CA ILE A 40 -13.99 -22.13 -33.45
C ILE A 40 -12.61 -21.46 -33.48
N ILE A 41 -12.19 -20.94 -32.33
CA ILE A 41 -10.84 -20.39 -32.09
C ILE A 41 -10.00 -21.49 -31.44
N LEU A 42 -8.99 -21.99 -32.15
CA LEU A 42 -8.08 -23.01 -31.65
C LEU A 42 -6.89 -22.38 -30.93
N GLN A 43 -6.38 -21.27 -31.48
CA GLN A 43 -5.36 -20.40 -30.91
C GLN A 43 -5.66 -18.95 -31.33
N ASP A 44 -5.03 -17.95 -30.73
CA ASP A 44 -5.33 -16.53 -30.98
C ASP A 44 -5.05 -16.07 -32.45
N HIS A 45 -4.46 -16.92 -33.27
CA HIS A 45 -4.23 -16.71 -34.71
C HIS A 45 -4.80 -17.82 -35.61
N ASP A 46 -5.46 -18.85 -35.05
CA ASP A 46 -6.10 -19.93 -35.81
C ASP A 46 -7.60 -20.00 -35.49
N ILE A 47 -8.40 -19.47 -36.41
CA ILE A 47 -9.85 -19.34 -36.31
C ILE A 47 -10.47 -20.07 -37.50
N ARG A 48 -11.24 -21.12 -37.21
CA ARG A 48 -11.87 -21.99 -38.22
C ARG A 48 -13.37 -22.02 -38.06
N LYS A 49 -14.05 -22.62 -39.03
CA LYS A 49 -15.50 -22.77 -39.06
C LYS A 49 -15.87 -24.24 -38.89
N LEU A 50 -16.82 -24.52 -38.01
CA LEU A 50 -17.41 -25.84 -37.80
C LEU A 50 -18.84 -25.81 -38.33
N ASP A 51 -19.12 -26.61 -39.35
CA ASP A 51 -20.48 -26.82 -39.85
C ASP A 51 -21.07 -28.07 -39.17
N LEU A 52 -22.20 -27.91 -38.50
CA LEU A 52 -22.93 -28.95 -37.78
C LEU A 52 -24.23 -29.29 -38.54
N PRO A 53 -24.23 -30.29 -39.43
CA PRO A 53 -25.37 -30.56 -40.31
C PRO A 53 -26.61 -31.08 -39.56
N GLN A 54 -26.44 -31.62 -38.34
CA GLN A 54 -27.51 -32.10 -37.46
C GLN A 54 -27.86 -31.09 -36.35
N GLY A 55 -27.40 -29.83 -36.47
CA GLY A 55 -27.56 -28.82 -35.43
C GLY A 55 -26.57 -28.96 -34.27
N ILE A 56 -26.77 -28.16 -33.22
CA ILE A 56 -25.92 -28.18 -32.02
C ILE A 56 -26.27 -29.44 -31.20
N PRO A 57 -25.29 -30.24 -30.75
CA PRO A 57 -25.54 -31.46 -29.96
C PRO A 57 -26.27 -31.19 -28.64
N GLY A 58 -26.94 -32.21 -28.11
CA GLY A 58 -27.66 -32.13 -26.83
C GLY A 58 -26.73 -32.08 -25.61
N THR A 59 -25.45 -32.42 -25.77
CA THR A 59 -24.46 -32.39 -24.69
C THR A 59 -23.14 -31.72 -25.11
N VAL A 60 -22.44 -31.12 -24.14
CA VAL A 60 -21.12 -30.50 -24.38
C VAL A 60 -20.07 -31.55 -24.78
N SER A 61 -20.13 -32.76 -24.22
CA SER A 61 -19.17 -33.84 -24.52
C SER A 61 -19.28 -34.35 -25.98
N GLU A 62 -20.49 -34.39 -26.56
CA GLU A 62 -20.66 -34.67 -27.98
C GLU A 62 -20.06 -33.56 -28.86
N LEU A 63 -20.25 -32.29 -28.47
CA LEU A 63 -19.67 -31.15 -29.17
C LEU A 63 -18.13 -31.15 -29.08
N GLU A 64 -17.55 -31.46 -27.91
CA GLU A 64 -16.12 -31.66 -27.72
C GLU A 64 -15.59 -32.81 -28.58
N SER A 65 -16.31 -33.94 -28.66
CA SER A 65 -15.95 -35.05 -29.54
C SER A 65 -15.96 -34.66 -31.02
N ILE A 66 -16.93 -33.86 -31.46
CA ILE A 66 -16.99 -33.33 -32.84
C ILE A 66 -15.84 -32.36 -33.10
N VAL A 67 -15.58 -31.40 -32.19
CA VAL A 67 -14.47 -30.44 -32.30
C VAL A 67 -13.13 -31.18 -32.35
N ARG A 68 -12.91 -32.15 -31.45
CA ARG A 68 -11.72 -33.01 -31.40
C ARG A 68 -11.49 -33.76 -32.71
N LYS A 69 -12.55 -34.36 -33.27
CA LYS A 69 -12.50 -35.15 -34.51
C LYS A 69 -12.31 -34.28 -35.76
N THR A 70 -12.93 -33.11 -35.82
CA THR A 70 -12.87 -32.21 -36.98
C THR A 70 -11.55 -31.44 -37.07
N PHE A 71 -10.94 -31.09 -35.92
CA PHE A 71 -9.69 -30.30 -35.89
C PHE A 71 -8.47 -31.09 -35.41
N VAL A 72 -8.61 -32.41 -35.17
CA VAL A 72 -7.53 -33.35 -34.79
C VAL A 72 -6.76 -32.89 -33.56
N LEU A 73 -7.50 -32.61 -32.47
CA LEU A 73 -6.95 -32.03 -31.24
C LEU A 73 -6.47 -33.10 -30.25
N ASN A 74 -5.18 -33.03 -29.91
CA ASN A 74 -4.55 -33.87 -28.89
C ASN A 74 -4.68 -33.26 -27.48
N GLY A 75 -4.72 -34.11 -26.46
CA GLY A 75 -4.78 -33.71 -25.04
C GLY A 75 -6.18 -33.31 -24.54
N ASN A 76 -6.26 -33.02 -23.23
CA ASN A 76 -7.48 -32.55 -22.58
C ASN A 76 -7.72 -31.06 -22.92
N PHE A 77 -8.97 -30.68 -23.15
CA PHE A 77 -9.37 -29.29 -23.42
C PHE A 77 -10.81 -29.04 -22.96
N THR A 78 -11.16 -27.79 -22.71
CA THR A 78 -12.54 -27.33 -22.53
C THR A 78 -12.96 -26.43 -23.69
N LEU A 79 -14.27 -26.28 -23.87
CA LEU A 79 -14.86 -25.26 -24.74
C LEU A 79 -15.32 -24.05 -23.92
N HIS A 80 -15.05 -22.84 -24.42
CA HIS A 80 -15.55 -21.59 -23.86
C HIS A 80 -16.37 -20.84 -24.91
N TYR A 81 -17.62 -20.50 -24.63
CA TYR A 81 -18.43 -19.67 -25.53
C TYR A 81 -18.20 -18.18 -25.25
N LYS A 82 -18.58 -17.34 -26.21
CA LYS A 82 -18.47 -15.87 -26.12
C LYS A 82 -19.82 -15.27 -25.73
N ASP A 83 -19.89 -14.56 -24.61
CA ASP A 83 -21.15 -14.09 -24.05
C ASP A 83 -21.42 -12.61 -24.37
N ALA A 84 -22.61 -12.29 -24.88
CA ALA A 84 -22.99 -10.94 -25.29
C ALA A 84 -23.43 -10.05 -24.11
N ASP A 85 -24.09 -10.63 -23.10
CA ASP A 85 -24.61 -9.89 -21.93
C ASP A 85 -23.47 -9.51 -20.97
N PHE A 86 -22.41 -10.32 -20.93
CA PHE A 86 -21.17 -10.04 -20.21
C PHE A 86 -20.10 -9.31 -21.05
N GLY A 87 -20.51 -8.64 -22.13
CA GLY A 87 -19.63 -7.69 -22.86
C GLY A 87 -18.57 -8.35 -23.73
N GLU A 88 -18.89 -9.49 -24.35
CA GLU A 88 -18.05 -10.23 -25.31
C GLU A 88 -16.84 -10.95 -24.68
N GLU A 89 -16.89 -11.24 -23.37
CA GLU A 89 -15.92 -12.11 -22.67
C GLU A 89 -16.23 -13.62 -22.87
N TYR A 90 -15.29 -14.50 -22.49
CA TYR A 90 -15.36 -15.95 -22.78
C TYR A 90 -15.59 -16.82 -21.53
N PHE A 91 -16.73 -17.51 -21.48
CA PHE A 91 -17.18 -18.33 -20.35
C PHE A 91 -17.13 -19.82 -20.66
N SER A 92 -16.82 -20.66 -19.68
CA SER A 92 -16.78 -22.12 -19.85
C SER A 92 -18.15 -22.65 -20.24
N LEU A 93 -18.22 -23.39 -21.34
CA LEU A 93 -19.46 -23.96 -21.87
C LEU A 93 -19.89 -25.15 -21.01
N THR A 94 -21.00 -25.02 -20.28
CA THR A 94 -21.53 -26.09 -19.42
C THR A 94 -22.84 -26.67 -19.94
N SER A 95 -23.62 -25.90 -20.71
CA SER A 95 -24.78 -26.38 -21.47
C SER A 95 -24.65 -26.00 -22.94
N THR A 96 -25.05 -26.88 -23.86
CA THR A 96 -25.18 -26.51 -25.28
C THR A 96 -26.40 -25.61 -25.56
N SER A 97 -27.22 -25.31 -24.55
CA SER A 97 -28.26 -24.28 -24.63
C SER A 97 -27.71 -22.84 -24.64
N ASP A 98 -26.46 -22.67 -24.18
CA ASP A 98 -25.81 -21.36 -24.03
C ASP A 98 -25.30 -20.80 -25.38
N ILE A 99 -25.36 -21.60 -26.46
CA ILE A 99 -24.81 -21.31 -27.79
C ILE A 99 -25.86 -21.42 -28.90
N LYS A 100 -25.74 -20.55 -29.91
CA LYS A 100 -26.65 -20.37 -31.05
C LYS A 100 -25.89 -20.46 -32.38
N ASP A 101 -26.62 -20.45 -33.49
CA ASP A 101 -26.01 -20.42 -34.83
C ASP A 101 -25.18 -19.14 -35.04
N LYS A 102 -23.95 -19.31 -35.54
CA LYS A 102 -22.89 -18.29 -35.75
C LYS A 102 -22.12 -17.83 -34.51
N ASP A 103 -22.38 -18.40 -33.33
CA ASP A 103 -21.64 -18.06 -32.12
C ASP A 103 -20.16 -18.47 -32.19
N THR A 104 -19.36 -17.86 -31.31
CA THR A 104 -17.90 -18.04 -31.26
C THR A 104 -17.51 -18.84 -30.03
N ILE A 105 -16.78 -19.94 -30.23
CA ILE A 105 -16.27 -20.82 -29.19
C ILE A 105 -14.74 -20.82 -29.25
N LYS A 106 -14.07 -20.68 -28.11
CA LYS A 106 -12.62 -20.83 -27.96
C LYS A 106 -12.30 -22.17 -27.30
N VAL A 107 -11.32 -22.88 -27.83
CA VAL A 107 -10.75 -24.09 -27.20
C VAL A 107 -9.68 -23.66 -26.19
N ILE A 108 -9.70 -24.24 -24.99
CA ILE A 108 -8.66 -24.03 -23.98
C ILE A 108 -8.09 -25.39 -23.57
N HIS A 109 -6.82 -25.64 -23.89
CA HIS A 109 -6.13 -26.88 -23.50
C HIS A 109 -5.84 -26.89 -22.00
N ILE A 110 -6.17 -28.01 -21.34
CA ILE A 110 -5.82 -28.25 -19.95
C ILE A 110 -4.39 -28.77 -19.91
N VAL A 111 -3.49 -28.01 -19.29
CA VAL A 111 -2.11 -28.44 -19.00
C VAL A 111 -2.07 -28.98 -17.59
N GLU A 112 -2.04 -30.30 -17.45
CA GLU A 112 -1.85 -30.97 -16.15
C GLU A 112 -0.40 -30.77 -15.67
N PRO A 113 -0.17 -30.29 -14.43
CA PRO A 113 1.18 -30.15 -13.88
C PRO A 113 1.76 -31.54 -13.52
N PRO A 114 3.09 -31.75 -13.66
CA PRO A 114 3.71 -33.05 -13.43
C PRO A 114 3.61 -33.49 -11.97
N THR A 115 3.09 -34.69 -11.74
CA THR A 115 2.86 -35.26 -10.40
C THR A 115 4.16 -35.79 -9.79
N LEU A 116 4.75 -35.06 -8.84
CA LEU A 116 5.92 -35.53 -8.09
C LEU A 116 5.51 -36.57 -7.06
N THR A 117 5.88 -37.83 -7.28
CA THR A 117 5.67 -38.94 -6.32
C THR A 117 6.93 -39.12 -5.48
N LEU A 118 6.86 -38.80 -4.19
CA LEU A 118 7.97 -38.99 -3.24
C LEU A 118 7.85 -40.34 -2.53
N THR A 119 8.63 -41.32 -2.97
CA THR A 119 8.82 -42.59 -2.25
C THR A 119 9.91 -42.42 -1.19
N PHE A 120 9.52 -42.48 0.08
CA PHE A 120 10.46 -42.57 1.20
C PHE A 120 10.86 -44.03 1.44
N THR A 121 12.12 -44.25 1.81
CA THR A 121 12.65 -45.55 2.23
C THR A 121 13.38 -45.39 3.55
N ASP A 122 12.83 -45.96 4.62
CA ASP A 122 13.47 -45.95 5.93
C ASP A 122 14.73 -46.85 5.93
N VAL A 123 15.81 -46.34 6.53
CA VAL A 123 17.06 -47.08 6.73
C VAL A 123 17.51 -46.86 8.17
N GLU A 124 17.18 -47.80 9.06
CA GLU A 124 17.53 -47.73 10.48
C GLU A 124 18.74 -48.62 10.82
N SER A 125 19.60 -48.08 11.68
CA SER A 125 20.69 -48.77 12.40
C SER A 125 21.91 -49.29 11.60
N SER A 126 23.10 -48.84 12.01
CA SER A 126 24.01 -49.70 12.79
C SER A 126 25.19 -48.88 13.35
N ILE A 127 25.47 -49.03 14.64
CA ILE A 127 26.58 -48.36 15.34
C ILE A 127 27.81 -49.28 15.38
N LYS A 128 29.02 -48.73 15.14
CA LYS A 128 30.26 -49.25 15.74
C LYS A 128 31.37 -48.18 15.78
N SER A 129 32.35 -48.40 16.66
CA SER A 129 33.24 -47.34 17.18
C SER A 129 34.73 -47.68 17.06
N ALA A 130 35.52 -46.67 16.72
CA ALA A 130 36.96 -46.54 16.95
C ALA A 130 37.30 -45.03 16.88
N SER A 131 38.19 -44.37 17.62
CA SER A 131 39.06 -44.62 18.79
C SER A 131 40.37 -43.84 18.52
N LYS A 132 40.76 -42.92 19.44
CA LYS A 132 42.14 -42.40 19.65
C LYS A 132 42.73 -41.46 18.56
N THR A 133 43.57 -40.45 18.86
CA THR A 133 44.06 -39.87 20.14
C THR A 133 44.54 -38.40 19.97
N CYS A 134 44.46 -37.64 21.08
CA CYS A 134 45.04 -36.33 21.45
C CYS A 134 46.37 -35.84 20.81
N ILE A 135 46.56 -34.50 20.75
CA ILE A 135 47.80 -33.66 20.96
C ILE A 135 47.61 -32.29 20.24
N GLN A 136 47.88 -31.08 20.76
CA GLN A 136 48.37 -30.60 22.08
C GLN A 136 48.12 -29.06 22.26
N THR A 137 48.11 -28.56 23.51
CA THR A 137 48.50 -27.21 24.06
C THR A 137 48.35 -25.89 23.23
N SER A 138 48.11 -24.71 23.81
CA SER A 138 48.60 -24.18 25.11
C SER A 138 47.73 -23.06 25.70
N VAL A 139 47.96 -22.68 26.97
CA VAL A 139 47.23 -21.62 27.72
C VAL A 139 48.18 -20.85 28.64
N HIS A 140 48.10 -19.51 28.64
CA HIS A 140 48.46 -18.57 29.73
C HIS A 140 47.75 -17.22 29.43
N THR A 141 46.84 -16.65 30.23
CA THR A 141 46.98 -15.98 31.56
C THR A 141 48.13 -14.97 31.66
N SER A 142 47.99 -13.74 32.18
CA SER A 142 46.85 -12.86 32.60
C SER A 142 47.46 -11.46 32.97
N VAL A 143 46.81 -10.34 33.32
CA VAL A 143 45.48 -9.88 33.81
C VAL A 143 45.37 -8.35 33.46
N THR A 144 44.33 -7.50 33.61
CA THR A 144 42.90 -7.49 34.07
C THR A 144 42.19 -6.30 33.37
N ASP A 145 40.85 -6.21 33.34
CA ASP A 145 40.09 -5.15 34.05
C ASP A 145 38.55 -5.29 33.97
N ILE A 146 37.88 -4.75 34.99
CA ILE A 146 36.49 -5.00 35.43
C ILE A 146 35.40 -4.52 34.45
N TYR A 147 34.50 -5.42 34.01
CA TYR A 147 33.02 -5.25 33.99
C TYR A 147 32.33 -6.61 33.71
N PRO A 148 31.46 -7.14 34.59
CA PRO A 148 30.88 -8.48 34.42
C PRO A 148 29.60 -8.49 33.59
N SER A 149 29.63 -9.18 32.44
CA SER A 149 28.43 -9.56 31.68
C SER A 149 27.94 -10.96 32.09
N ILE A 150 26.62 -11.13 32.23
CA ILE A 150 25.92 -12.42 32.42
C ILE A 150 24.73 -12.36 31.44
N SER A 151 24.62 -13.11 30.34
CA SER A 151 25.12 -14.44 29.94
C SER A 151 24.39 -15.61 30.62
N GLY A 152 23.36 -16.12 29.93
CA GLY A 152 22.53 -17.24 30.36
C GLY A 152 22.39 -18.31 29.27
N SER A 153 23.41 -19.16 29.15
CA SER A 153 23.44 -20.47 28.46
C SER A 153 22.57 -20.68 27.21
N PHE A 154 23.23 -20.68 26.05
CA PHE A 154 22.87 -21.58 24.94
C PHE A 154 23.99 -22.60 24.75
N SER A 155 23.63 -23.87 24.53
CA SER A 155 24.57 -24.93 24.16
C SER A 155 24.53 -25.10 22.65
N GLU A 156 25.62 -24.75 21.96
CA GLU A 156 25.68 -24.86 20.50
C GLU A 156 25.72 -26.31 20.02
N SER A 157 24.92 -26.60 19.00
CA SER A 157 25.12 -27.69 18.06
C SER A 157 25.17 -27.04 16.68
N GLN A 158 26.26 -27.26 15.94
CA GLN A 158 26.56 -26.44 14.76
C GLN A 158 25.73 -26.79 13.53
N ASP A 159 25.58 -25.75 12.69
CA ASP A 159 25.43 -25.81 11.24
C ASP A 159 24.26 -26.62 10.67
N THR A 160 23.09 -26.00 10.77
CA THR A 160 22.41 -25.61 9.54
C THR A 160 22.11 -24.12 9.59
N LEU A 161 22.72 -23.35 8.67
CA LEU A 161 22.36 -21.94 8.47
C LEU A 161 20.99 -21.86 7.81
N ILE A 162 19.95 -22.01 8.64
CA ILE A 162 18.61 -21.52 8.32
C ILE A 162 18.73 -19.99 8.29
N LEU A 163 19.06 -19.47 7.11
CA LEU A 163 18.72 -18.10 6.73
C LEU A 163 17.26 -17.90 7.17
N PRO A 164 16.94 -16.87 7.96
CA PRO A 164 15.55 -16.62 8.34
C PRO A 164 14.77 -16.49 7.03
N SER A 165 13.89 -17.47 6.80
CA SER A 165 13.14 -17.54 5.55
C SER A 165 12.48 -16.20 5.33
N SER A 166 12.59 -15.63 4.14
CA SER A 166 11.97 -14.34 3.85
C SER A 166 10.45 -14.51 3.87
N GLU A 167 9.86 -14.46 5.07
CA GLU A 167 8.45 -14.20 5.29
C GLU A 167 8.06 -13.13 4.30
N HIS A 168 7.06 -13.40 3.45
CA HIS A 168 6.64 -12.46 2.43
C HIS A 168 5.89 -11.31 3.10
N LYS A 169 6.65 -10.41 3.73
CA LYS A 169 6.15 -9.23 4.44
C LYS A 169 5.33 -8.41 3.45
N THR A 170 4.01 -8.46 3.63
CA THR A 170 3.03 -7.78 2.78
C THR A 170 3.09 -6.26 2.89
N GLN A 171 3.91 -5.77 3.83
CA GLN A 171 4.14 -4.37 4.16
C GLN A 171 5.57 -3.99 3.73
N ARG A 172 5.70 -2.85 3.05
CA ARG A 172 6.98 -2.27 2.64
C ARG A 172 7.75 -1.80 3.86
N SER A 173 8.96 -2.32 4.10
CA SER A 173 9.77 -1.95 5.28
C SER A 173 10.98 -1.06 4.95
N GLN A 174 11.18 -0.67 3.69
CA GLN A 174 12.34 0.09 3.22
C GLN A 174 11.93 1.40 2.55
N ARG A 175 12.66 2.48 2.83
CA ARG A 175 12.60 3.74 2.07
C ARG A 175 13.15 3.53 0.66
N TRP A 176 12.88 4.48 -0.24
CA TRP A 176 13.61 4.56 -1.52
C TRP A 176 15.13 4.66 -1.25
N PRO A 177 15.98 3.83 -1.88
CA PRO A 177 17.41 3.81 -1.61
C PRO A 177 18.13 5.00 -2.26
N THR A 178 19.26 5.40 -1.69
CA THR A 178 20.13 6.47 -2.24
C THR A 178 20.75 6.06 -3.59
N GLU A 179 21.03 4.77 -3.77
CA GLU A 179 21.47 4.18 -5.05
C GLU A 179 20.61 2.94 -5.33
N PHE A 180 19.98 2.87 -6.51
CA PHE A 180 19.06 1.79 -6.83
C PHE A 180 19.81 0.52 -7.25
N SER A 181 19.75 -0.51 -6.42
CA SER A 181 20.34 -1.82 -6.72
C SER A 181 19.55 -2.55 -7.82
N VAL A 182 20.10 -2.56 -9.04
CA VAL A 182 19.51 -3.25 -10.19
C VAL A 182 19.50 -4.76 -9.94
N PRO A 183 18.31 -5.41 -9.92
CA PRO A 183 18.16 -6.83 -9.59
C PRO A 183 18.88 -7.74 -10.59
N ARG A 184 18.90 -9.04 -10.27
CA ARG A 184 19.31 -10.09 -11.21
C ARG A 184 18.14 -10.40 -12.16
N PHE A 185 18.44 -10.54 -13.43
CA PHE A 185 17.48 -10.88 -14.48
C PHE A 185 17.40 -12.40 -14.71
N ALA A 186 16.53 -12.84 -15.63
CA ALA A 186 16.50 -14.22 -16.09
C ALA A 186 17.86 -14.66 -16.68
N TYR A 187 18.18 -15.96 -16.63
CA TYR A 187 19.52 -16.46 -16.96
C TYR A 187 19.92 -16.20 -18.43
N ASP A 188 18.97 -16.35 -19.35
CA ASP A 188 19.10 -15.99 -20.77
C ASP A 188 19.32 -14.48 -20.95
N THR A 189 18.61 -13.65 -20.20
CA THR A 189 18.75 -12.20 -20.21
C THR A 189 20.12 -11.77 -19.69
N GLU A 190 20.61 -12.31 -18.57
CA GLU A 190 21.97 -12.02 -18.08
C GLU A 190 23.05 -12.51 -19.07
N LEU A 191 22.84 -13.63 -19.77
CA LEU A 191 23.77 -14.12 -20.80
C LEU A 191 23.87 -13.16 -21.99
N VAL A 192 22.72 -12.65 -22.49
CA VAL A 192 22.67 -11.66 -23.58
C VAL A 192 23.25 -10.31 -23.11
N LEU A 193 22.98 -9.90 -21.86
CA LEU A 193 23.56 -8.69 -21.27
C LEU A 193 25.09 -8.80 -21.10
N ALA A 194 25.62 -9.97 -20.72
CA ALA A 194 27.05 -10.21 -20.62
C ALA A 194 27.74 -10.10 -21.98
N ALA A 195 27.24 -10.81 -23.00
CA ALA A 195 27.77 -10.75 -24.36
C ALA A 195 27.68 -9.35 -24.97
N GLY A 196 26.53 -8.65 -24.78
CA GLY A 196 26.37 -7.27 -25.21
C GLY A 196 27.29 -6.28 -24.48
N SER A 197 27.61 -6.53 -23.21
CA SER A 197 28.55 -5.72 -22.43
C SER A 197 30.01 -5.93 -22.87
N GLU A 198 30.37 -7.13 -23.31
CA GLU A 198 31.68 -7.40 -23.91
C GLU A 198 31.83 -6.74 -25.29
N ALA A 199 30.85 -6.92 -26.18
CA ALA A 199 30.81 -6.25 -27.49
C ALA A 199 30.85 -4.72 -27.37
N PHE A 200 30.13 -4.14 -26.40
CA PHE A 200 30.19 -2.71 -26.13
C PHE A 200 31.56 -2.24 -25.62
N LYS A 201 32.22 -3.00 -24.74
CA LYS A 201 33.58 -2.69 -24.25
C LYS A 201 34.64 -2.76 -25.36
N LYS A 202 34.47 -3.69 -26.30
CA LYS A 202 35.45 -3.96 -27.36
C LYS A 202 35.29 -3.04 -28.56
N ASP A 203 34.06 -2.94 -29.08
CA ASP A 203 33.77 -2.32 -30.39
C ASP A 203 32.80 -1.12 -30.28
N GLY A 204 32.35 -0.76 -29.06
CA GLY A 204 31.38 0.34 -28.83
C GLY A 204 29.94 0.02 -29.24
N ILE A 205 29.66 -1.21 -29.68
CA ILE A 205 28.39 -1.62 -30.28
C ILE A 205 27.29 -1.71 -29.21
N GLN A 206 26.18 -1.00 -29.43
CA GLN A 206 24.99 -1.05 -28.58
C GLN A 206 24.22 -2.36 -28.76
N LEU A 207 23.64 -2.88 -27.67
CA LEU A 207 22.87 -4.12 -27.66
C LEU A 207 21.44 -3.89 -28.16
N ASN A 208 20.96 -4.70 -29.11
CA ASN A 208 19.53 -4.78 -29.41
C ASN A 208 18.81 -5.54 -28.29
N PHE A 209 18.42 -4.81 -27.25
CA PHE A 209 17.77 -5.35 -26.06
C PHE A 209 16.29 -5.73 -26.27
N THR A 210 15.75 -5.63 -27.48
CA THR A 210 14.32 -5.92 -27.77
C THR A 210 13.84 -7.29 -27.27
N PRO A 211 14.58 -8.41 -27.44
CA PRO A 211 14.12 -9.73 -26.96
C PRO A 211 14.04 -9.83 -25.43
N ILE A 212 14.98 -9.20 -24.72
CA ILE A 212 15.15 -9.27 -23.26
C ILE A 212 14.38 -8.16 -22.50
N LEU A 213 13.86 -7.17 -23.23
CA LEU A 213 13.11 -6.05 -22.68
C LEU A 213 11.92 -6.44 -21.77
N PRO A 214 11.14 -7.52 -22.04
CA PRO A 214 10.02 -7.89 -21.19
C PRO A 214 10.43 -8.30 -19.77
N ASP A 215 11.50 -9.09 -19.63
CA ASP A 215 12.04 -9.55 -18.33
C ASP A 215 12.68 -8.41 -17.57
N ILE A 216 13.57 -7.64 -18.22
CA ILE A 216 14.20 -6.45 -17.61
C ILE A 216 13.13 -5.54 -17.01
N LEU A 217 12.05 -5.28 -17.76
CA LEU A 217 10.96 -4.43 -17.28
C LEU A 217 10.09 -5.11 -16.21
N GLU A 218 9.88 -6.44 -16.21
CA GLU A 218 9.12 -7.11 -15.13
C GLU A 218 9.94 -7.12 -13.83
N LYS A 219 11.21 -7.54 -13.87
CA LYS A 219 12.10 -7.58 -12.71
C LYS A 219 12.38 -6.20 -12.11
N LEU A 220 12.50 -5.17 -12.94
CA LEU A 220 12.55 -3.79 -12.45
C LEU A 220 11.21 -3.33 -11.86
N ALA A 221 10.06 -3.71 -12.43
CA ALA A 221 8.76 -3.37 -11.86
C ALA A 221 8.50 -4.07 -10.52
N GLU A 222 8.85 -5.35 -10.40
CA GLU A 222 8.86 -6.10 -9.14
C GLU A 222 9.70 -5.39 -8.07
N SER A 223 10.95 -5.05 -8.40
CA SER A 223 11.88 -4.38 -7.48
C SER A 223 11.42 -2.97 -7.08
N ILE A 224 10.99 -2.13 -8.03
CA ILE A 224 10.39 -0.81 -7.73
C ILE A 224 9.17 -0.96 -6.83
N PHE A 225 8.34 -1.98 -7.07
CA PHE A 225 7.15 -2.27 -6.26
C PHE A 225 7.46 -2.88 -4.88
N GLN A 226 8.73 -3.09 -4.50
CA GLN A 226 9.07 -3.30 -3.09
C GLN A 226 9.11 -1.95 -2.34
N TYR A 227 9.58 -0.88 -3.00
CA TYR A 227 9.71 0.45 -2.40
C TYR A 227 8.45 1.32 -2.54
N VAL A 228 7.82 1.39 -3.73
CA VAL A 228 6.69 2.30 -3.98
C VAL A 228 5.79 1.83 -5.13
N ALA A 229 4.46 1.84 -4.90
CA ALA A 229 3.50 1.50 -5.96
C ALA A 229 3.41 2.55 -7.07
N TYR A 230 3.53 3.83 -6.73
CA TYR A 230 3.36 4.99 -7.62
C TYR A 230 4.65 5.82 -7.72
N PRO A 231 5.73 5.29 -8.31
CA PRO A 231 7.03 5.96 -8.40
C PRO A 231 6.94 7.29 -9.16
N THR A 232 7.69 8.27 -8.68
CA THR A 232 7.80 9.60 -9.29
C THR A 232 8.73 9.61 -10.50
N SER A 233 8.67 10.68 -11.30
CA SER A 233 9.59 10.87 -12.44
C SER A 233 11.07 10.98 -12.05
N ALA A 234 11.38 11.33 -10.79
CA ALA A 234 12.74 11.30 -10.26
C ALA A 234 13.18 9.84 -10.08
N GLN A 235 12.47 9.09 -9.24
CA GLN A 235 12.69 7.65 -8.98
C GLN A 235 12.77 6.79 -10.25
N LEU A 236 11.95 7.07 -11.27
CA LEU A 236 12.02 6.39 -12.58
C LEU A 236 13.22 6.80 -13.46
N SER A 237 13.86 7.93 -13.16
CA SER A 237 15.18 8.33 -13.70
C SER A 237 16.28 7.58 -12.96
N ASP A 238 16.28 7.58 -11.62
CA ASP A 238 17.27 6.89 -10.78
C ASP A 238 17.47 5.42 -11.20
N VAL A 239 16.36 4.68 -11.38
CA VAL A 239 16.37 3.28 -11.85
C VAL A 239 16.94 3.15 -13.26
N ALA A 240 16.59 4.06 -14.17
CA ALA A 240 17.06 4.02 -15.55
C ALA A 240 18.55 4.36 -15.66
N GLU A 241 19.04 5.24 -14.80
CA GLU A 241 20.46 5.62 -14.71
C GLU A 241 21.28 4.50 -14.05
N ALA A 242 20.81 3.90 -12.97
CA ALA A 242 21.43 2.70 -12.37
C ALA A 242 21.48 1.51 -13.34
N LEU A 243 20.42 1.27 -14.13
CA LEU A 243 20.38 0.22 -15.16
C LEU A 243 21.48 0.44 -16.22
N VAL A 244 21.60 1.65 -16.75
CA VAL A 244 22.58 2.00 -17.78
C VAL A 244 24.00 2.11 -17.22
N GLN A 245 24.17 2.45 -15.93
CA GLN A 245 25.45 2.40 -15.23
C GLN A 245 25.95 0.96 -15.06
N LYS A 246 25.07 0.01 -14.70
CA LYS A 246 25.41 -1.43 -14.60
C LYS A 246 25.62 -2.08 -15.97
N TYR A 247 24.83 -1.71 -16.98
CA TYR A 247 24.92 -2.26 -18.34
C TYR A 247 24.98 -1.15 -19.41
N PRO A 248 26.16 -0.54 -19.67
CA PRO A 248 26.31 0.57 -20.63
C PRO A 248 25.86 0.24 -22.07
N CYS A 249 25.85 -1.03 -22.45
CA CYS A 249 25.34 -1.53 -23.73
C CYS A 249 23.84 -1.26 -23.97
N LEU A 250 23.07 -0.94 -22.92
CA LEU A 250 21.64 -0.57 -22.98
C LEU A 250 21.39 0.93 -23.21
N LYS A 251 22.44 1.77 -23.27
CA LYS A 251 22.32 3.23 -23.39
C LYS A 251 21.70 3.63 -24.72
N GLU A 252 20.61 4.39 -24.72
CA GLU A 252 19.89 4.75 -25.95
C GLU A 252 20.55 5.94 -26.68
N PRO A 253 20.84 5.82 -28.00
CA PRO A 253 21.44 6.90 -28.78
C PRO A 253 20.44 8.06 -28.99
N GLY A 254 20.94 9.29 -29.09
CA GLY A 254 20.11 10.49 -29.27
C GLY A 254 19.34 10.97 -28.03
N SER A 255 19.33 10.19 -26.93
CA SER A 255 18.79 10.64 -25.64
C SER A 255 19.83 11.47 -24.88
N TYR A 256 19.43 12.65 -24.36
CA TYR A 256 20.31 13.60 -23.66
C TYR A 256 21.16 12.98 -22.53
N ASN A 257 20.59 12.06 -21.73
CA ASN A 257 21.32 11.28 -20.73
C ASN A 257 21.53 9.80 -21.12
N GLY A 258 20.97 9.35 -22.25
CA GLY A 258 20.96 7.93 -22.65
C GLY A 258 19.89 7.06 -21.96
N CYS A 259 19.13 7.62 -21.00
CA CYS A 259 18.23 6.88 -20.11
C CYS A 259 16.76 7.31 -20.22
N TYR A 260 16.44 8.30 -21.07
CA TYR A 260 15.09 8.88 -21.17
C TYR A 260 14.04 7.86 -21.60
N GLY A 261 14.31 7.02 -22.61
CA GLY A 261 13.34 6.05 -23.12
C GLY A 261 13.12 4.92 -22.12
N TRP A 262 14.18 4.41 -21.47
CA TRP A 262 14.08 3.53 -20.30
C TRP A 262 13.12 4.07 -19.23
N ARG A 263 13.25 5.33 -18.83
CA ARG A 263 12.32 5.98 -17.89
C ARG A 263 10.86 5.97 -18.39
N GLN A 264 10.62 6.20 -19.68
CA GLN A 264 9.25 6.11 -20.23
C GLN A 264 8.73 4.67 -20.27
N ARG A 265 9.56 3.69 -20.64
CA ARG A 265 9.20 2.27 -20.63
C ARG A 265 8.84 1.80 -19.22
N LEU A 266 9.63 2.19 -18.21
CA LEU A 266 9.34 1.92 -16.79
C LEU A 266 8.05 2.62 -16.33
N LYS A 267 7.80 3.87 -16.73
CA LYS A 267 6.55 4.59 -16.44
C LYS A 267 5.30 3.84 -16.95
N TYR A 268 5.33 3.35 -18.19
CA TYR A 268 4.24 2.56 -18.76
C TYR A 268 4.15 1.17 -18.11
N LYS A 269 5.28 0.48 -17.92
CA LYS A 269 5.34 -0.83 -17.26
C LYS A 269 4.74 -0.79 -15.85
N MET A 270 5.08 0.21 -15.04
CA MET A 270 4.50 0.38 -13.70
C MET A 270 2.99 0.67 -13.74
N GLY A 271 2.47 1.25 -14.84
CA GLY A 271 1.03 1.31 -15.10
C GLY A 271 0.41 -0.07 -15.26
N ASN A 272 0.96 -0.87 -16.16
CA ASN A 272 0.47 -2.22 -16.46
C ASN A 272 0.65 -3.18 -15.27
N TYR A 273 1.76 -3.07 -14.54
CA TYR A 273 2.07 -3.89 -13.36
C TYR A 273 1.08 -3.60 -12.21
N ARG A 274 0.71 -2.33 -11.97
CA ARG A 274 -0.40 -2.01 -11.05
C ARG A 274 -1.75 -2.56 -11.53
N ALA A 275 -2.02 -2.59 -12.84
CA ALA A 275 -3.25 -3.17 -13.36
C ALA A 275 -3.29 -4.71 -13.14
N LYS A 276 -2.17 -5.40 -13.37
CA LYS A 276 -1.96 -6.83 -13.06
C LYS A 276 -2.20 -7.10 -11.57
N LEU A 277 -1.51 -6.39 -10.68
CA LEU A 277 -1.65 -6.58 -9.23
C LEU A 277 -3.05 -6.23 -8.69
N ARG A 278 -3.77 -5.28 -9.31
CA ARG A 278 -5.18 -5.02 -8.99
C ARG A 278 -6.07 -6.21 -9.39
N GLY A 279 -5.82 -6.83 -10.54
CA GLY A 279 -6.51 -8.07 -10.95
C GLY A 279 -6.28 -9.23 -9.98
N LEU A 280 -5.16 -9.24 -9.27
CA LEU A 280 -4.83 -10.18 -8.18
C LEU A 280 -5.33 -9.72 -6.79
N GLY A 281 -6.21 -8.71 -6.72
CA GLY A 281 -6.90 -8.31 -5.49
C GLY A 281 -6.15 -7.36 -4.54
N CYS A 282 -5.02 -6.78 -4.94
CA CYS A 282 -4.21 -5.90 -4.08
C CYS A 282 -4.96 -4.64 -3.59
N PRO A 283 -5.25 -4.48 -2.27
CA PRO A 283 -6.10 -3.39 -1.76
C PRO A 283 -5.52 -1.98 -1.99
N GLU A 284 -4.21 -1.81 -1.85
CA GLU A 284 -3.47 -0.56 -2.11
C GLU A 284 -3.77 0.04 -3.49
N LEU A 285 -4.11 -0.82 -4.45
CA LEU A 285 -4.36 -0.46 -5.84
C LEU A 285 -5.85 -0.33 -6.16
N ASP A 286 -6.74 -0.88 -5.33
CA ASP A 286 -8.19 -0.82 -5.53
C ASP A 286 -8.83 0.49 -5.05
N VAL A 287 -8.20 1.23 -4.12
CA VAL A 287 -8.70 2.52 -3.60
C VAL A 287 -8.99 3.55 -4.71
N ASN A 288 -8.21 3.50 -5.79
CA ASN A 288 -8.33 4.36 -6.97
C ASN A 288 -9.06 3.66 -8.14
N SER A 289 -9.79 2.57 -7.88
CA SER A 289 -10.53 1.78 -8.87
C SER A 289 -12.00 2.18 -8.90
N LEU A 290 -12.57 2.27 -10.10
CA LEU A 290 -14.01 2.46 -10.28
C LEU A 290 -14.80 1.15 -10.18
N LYS A 291 -14.14 -0.02 -10.17
CA LYS A 291 -14.80 -1.33 -10.41
C LYS A 291 -15.44 -1.98 -9.18
N LYS A 292 -14.91 -1.81 -7.96
CA LYS A 292 -15.51 -2.37 -6.73
C LYS A 292 -16.51 -1.38 -6.13
N LYS A 293 -17.77 -1.40 -6.61
CA LYS A 293 -18.80 -0.44 -6.19
C LYS A 293 -20.20 -1.03 -6.08
N ARG A 294 -20.96 -0.52 -5.10
CA ARG A 294 -22.42 -0.66 -5.04
C ARG A 294 -23.04 0.24 -6.12
N ALA A 295 -24.07 -0.26 -6.80
CA ALA A 295 -24.59 0.32 -8.07
C ALA A 295 -25.08 1.79 -8.00
N HIS A 296 -25.28 2.35 -6.80
CA HIS A 296 -25.67 3.75 -6.61
C HIS A 296 -24.49 4.76 -6.67
N GLU A 297 -23.24 4.34 -6.45
CA GLU A 297 -22.10 5.26 -6.33
C GLU A 297 -21.50 5.72 -7.67
N LYS A 298 -22.19 6.57 -8.43
CA LYS A 298 -21.78 6.91 -9.82
C LYS A 298 -20.53 7.82 -9.97
N ALA A 299 -19.84 8.24 -8.89
CA ALA A 299 -18.65 9.11 -8.95
C ALA A 299 -17.43 8.54 -8.18
N PRO A 300 -16.20 8.55 -8.71
CA PRO A 300 -15.03 7.94 -8.07
C PRO A 300 -14.73 8.54 -6.69
N ALA A 301 -14.56 7.66 -5.69
CA ALA A 301 -14.00 7.91 -4.35
C ALA A 301 -14.16 9.36 -3.82
N LYS A 302 -15.40 9.85 -3.67
CA LYS A 302 -15.64 11.19 -3.10
C LYS A 302 -15.24 11.29 -1.62
N ASN A 303 -15.25 10.17 -0.90
CA ASN A 303 -15.11 10.14 0.56
C ASN A 303 -13.77 9.54 1.04
N ILE A 304 -13.11 8.69 0.23
CA ILE A 304 -11.82 8.08 0.59
C ILE A 304 -10.69 9.02 0.15
N LYS A 305 -9.85 9.42 1.10
CA LYS A 305 -8.68 10.28 0.84
C LYS A 305 -7.65 9.51 0.00
N LYS A 306 -6.95 10.21 -0.89
CA LYS A 306 -5.84 9.63 -1.65
C LYS A 306 -4.58 9.57 -0.78
N PRO A 307 -3.73 8.54 -0.93
CA PRO A 307 -2.45 8.48 -0.24
C PRO A 307 -1.61 9.73 -0.48
N ARG A 308 -0.96 10.22 0.58
CA ARG A 308 0.17 11.15 0.49
C ARG A 308 1.35 10.35 -0.11
N LYS A 309 2.21 10.99 -0.93
CA LYS A 309 3.22 10.24 -1.71
C LYS A 309 4.24 9.43 -0.88
N ALA A 310 4.37 9.76 0.40
CA ALA A 310 5.29 9.09 1.32
C ALA A 310 4.59 8.10 2.28
N GLU A 311 3.27 7.89 2.13
CA GLU A 311 2.55 6.78 2.78
C GLU A 311 2.76 5.52 1.95
N VAL A 312 3.85 4.81 2.22
CA VAL A 312 4.23 3.61 1.46
C VAL A 312 3.27 2.44 1.72
N ASN A 313 2.73 2.32 2.94
CA ASN A 313 1.74 1.31 3.31
C ASN A 313 0.38 1.96 3.59
N PHE A 314 -0.23 2.59 2.58
CA PHE A 314 -1.50 3.29 2.75
C PHE A 314 -2.69 2.37 3.05
N LEU A 315 -2.79 1.25 2.34
CA LEU A 315 -3.76 0.17 2.54
C LEU A 315 -3.09 -1.19 2.19
N PRO A 316 -2.28 -1.76 3.09
CA PRO A 316 -1.58 -3.02 2.83
C PRO A 316 -2.57 -4.21 2.88
N PRO A 317 -2.33 -5.28 2.10
CA PRO A 317 -3.09 -6.52 2.26
C PRO A 317 -2.79 -7.20 3.59
N HIS A 318 -3.75 -7.99 4.08
CA HIS A 318 -3.57 -8.85 5.24
C HIS A 318 -2.36 -9.79 5.08
N PRO A 319 -1.68 -10.20 6.17
CA PRO A 319 -0.62 -11.20 6.11
C PRO A 319 -1.11 -12.53 5.50
N GLN A 320 -0.20 -13.31 4.91
CA GLN A 320 -0.56 -14.58 4.28
C GLN A 320 -1.10 -15.58 5.31
N GLY A 321 -2.34 -16.03 5.10
CA GLY A 321 -3.06 -16.94 6.00
C GLY A 321 -4.03 -16.25 6.96
N GLU A 322 -3.96 -14.92 7.12
CA GLU A 322 -4.86 -14.17 7.99
C GLU A 322 -6.19 -13.83 7.30
N THR A 323 -7.28 -13.90 8.07
CA THR A 323 -8.63 -13.47 7.67
C THR A 323 -9.05 -12.22 8.46
N GLU A 324 -10.09 -11.52 7.99
CA GLU A 324 -10.66 -10.36 8.71
C GLU A 324 -11.19 -10.77 10.11
N GLU A 325 -11.71 -12.00 10.24
CA GLU A 325 -12.14 -12.60 11.52
C GLU A 325 -10.95 -12.92 12.45
N SER A 326 -9.87 -13.52 11.91
CA SER A 326 -8.63 -13.79 12.67
C SER A 326 -8.03 -12.51 13.24
N LEU A 327 -7.96 -11.46 12.43
CA LEU A 327 -7.41 -10.16 12.82
C LEU A 327 -8.32 -9.36 13.77
N GLU A 328 -9.65 -9.56 13.71
CA GLU A 328 -10.59 -9.02 14.71
C GLU A 328 -10.47 -9.75 16.06
N ASN A 329 -10.20 -11.07 16.06
CA ASN A 329 -9.89 -11.82 17.29
C ASN A 329 -8.56 -11.34 17.93
N GLU A 330 -7.51 -11.17 17.14
CA GLU A 330 -6.24 -10.55 17.58
C GLU A 330 -6.45 -9.13 18.15
N ARG A 331 -7.39 -8.34 17.60
CA ARG A 331 -7.79 -7.04 18.16
C ARG A 331 -8.51 -7.17 19.50
N VAL A 332 -9.39 -8.16 19.68
CA VAL A 332 -10.06 -8.41 20.97
C VAL A 332 -9.04 -8.80 22.04
N GLU A 333 -8.04 -9.62 21.70
CA GLU A 333 -6.93 -9.92 22.61
C GLU A 333 -6.07 -8.69 22.93
N LEU A 334 -5.76 -7.85 21.92
CA LEU A 334 -5.06 -6.58 22.12
C LEU A 334 -5.80 -5.66 23.12
N LEU A 335 -7.13 -5.58 23.05
CA LEU A 335 -7.91 -4.82 24.05
C LEU A 335 -7.74 -5.37 25.48
N ASN A 336 -7.56 -6.68 25.64
CA ASN A 336 -7.36 -7.28 26.95
C ASN A 336 -5.93 -7.07 27.47
N GLU A 337 -4.92 -7.07 26.59
CA GLU A 337 -3.54 -6.69 26.96
C GLU A 337 -3.43 -5.22 27.37
N VAL A 338 -4.08 -4.30 26.65
CA VAL A 338 -4.10 -2.87 27.01
C VAL A 338 -4.74 -2.64 28.38
N LYS A 339 -5.86 -3.33 28.69
CA LYS A 339 -6.48 -3.30 30.03
C LYS A 339 -5.60 -3.89 31.12
N ARG A 340 -4.66 -4.78 30.77
CA ARG A 340 -3.72 -5.44 31.69
C ARG A 340 -2.45 -4.62 31.96
N GLY A 341 -2.07 -3.74 31.04
CA GLY A 341 -1.14 -2.62 31.27
C GLY A 341 0.35 -2.95 31.49
N VAL A 342 0.75 -4.23 31.59
CA VAL A 342 2.16 -4.61 31.89
C VAL A 342 3.02 -5.02 30.69
N ASN A 343 2.42 -5.45 29.56
CA ASN A 343 3.15 -6.13 28.49
C ASN A 343 3.28 -5.30 27.19
N TYR A 344 4.01 -4.19 27.26
CA TYR A 344 4.25 -3.28 26.13
C TYR A 344 4.75 -3.97 24.85
N GLN A 345 5.61 -4.99 24.97
CA GLN A 345 6.10 -5.74 23.80
C GLN A 345 4.97 -6.52 23.10
N ILE A 346 4.14 -7.24 23.87
CA ILE A 346 2.99 -7.99 23.32
C ILE A 346 1.97 -7.02 22.68
N ILE A 347 1.74 -5.86 23.28
CA ILE A 347 0.92 -4.79 22.70
C ILE A 347 1.49 -4.34 21.35
N SER A 348 2.82 -4.14 21.25
CA SER A 348 3.48 -3.73 20.00
C SER A 348 3.42 -4.80 18.90
N GLU A 349 3.61 -6.07 19.28
CA GLU A 349 3.52 -7.23 18.36
C GLU A 349 2.09 -7.41 17.85
N LYS A 350 1.07 -7.34 18.72
CA LYS A 350 -0.35 -7.38 18.33
C LYS A 350 -0.75 -6.16 17.50
N MET A 351 -0.24 -4.97 17.80
CA MET A 351 -0.42 -3.77 16.97
C MET A 351 0.20 -3.94 15.57
N ALA A 352 1.35 -4.62 15.44
CA ALA A 352 1.97 -4.91 14.15
C ALA A 352 1.15 -5.93 13.32
N LYS A 353 0.67 -7.02 13.93
CA LYS A 353 -0.25 -7.99 13.29
C LYS A 353 -1.51 -7.31 12.76
N THR A 354 -2.19 -6.56 13.62
CA THR A 354 -3.49 -5.92 13.34
C THR A 354 -3.40 -4.66 12.46
N PHE A 355 -2.21 -4.24 12.02
CA PHE A 355 -2.01 -3.03 11.20
C PHE A 355 -2.88 -3.02 9.93
N SER A 356 -3.00 -4.15 9.23
CA SER A 356 -3.76 -4.24 7.98
C SER A 356 -5.27 -4.00 8.18
N ILE A 357 -5.92 -4.69 9.13
CA ILE A 357 -7.34 -4.51 9.44
C ILE A 357 -7.61 -3.11 10.01
N ARG A 358 -6.76 -2.61 10.92
CA ARG A 358 -6.90 -1.26 11.49
C ARG A 358 -6.80 -0.18 10.42
N ARG A 359 -5.89 -0.34 9.45
CA ARG A 359 -5.75 0.61 8.35
C ARG A 359 -6.90 0.50 7.35
N GLN A 360 -7.41 -0.70 7.08
CA GLN A 360 -8.63 -0.93 6.31
C GLN A 360 -9.83 -0.21 6.92
N GLU A 361 -10.00 -0.32 8.24
CA GLU A 361 -11.02 0.38 9.02
C GLU A 361 -10.87 1.91 8.90
N ILE A 362 -9.75 2.48 9.35
CA ILE A 362 -9.51 3.94 9.39
C ILE A 362 -9.56 4.64 8.02
N VAL A 363 -9.21 3.94 6.94
CA VAL A 363 -9.23 4.53 5.59
C VAL A 363 -10.59 4.39 4.89
N SER A 364 -11.34 3.32 5.18
CA SER A 364 -12.63 3.03 4.53
C SER A 364 -13.83 3.55 5.32
N GLN A 365 -13.71 3.66 6.64
CA GLN A 365 -14.75 4.09 7.58
C GLN A 365 -14.37 5.45 8.15
N ALA A 366 -15.24 6.45 7.97
CA ALA A 366 -15.04 7.80 8.51
C ALA A 366 -15.49 7.86 9.99
N THR A 367 -14.87 7.02 10.82
CA THR A 367 -15.23 6.80 12.22
C THR A 367 -14.72 7.96 13.11
N PRO A 368 -15.54 8.52 14.03
CA PRO A 368 -15.12 9.59 14.94
C PRO A 368 -13.92 9.21 15.81
N ILE A 369 -13.09 10.19 16.18
CA ILE A 369 -11.89 9.93 17.01
C ILE A 369 -12.21 9.25 18.35
N ASN A 370 -13.30 9.61 19.02
CA ASN A 370 -13.70 8.96 20.28
C ASN A 370 -13.98 7.44 20.11
N ASP A 371 -14.65 7.06 19.03
CA ASP A 371 -15.00 5.67 18.75
C ASP A 371 -13.76 4.86 18.33
N LEU A 372 -12.85 5.48 17.57
CA LEU A 372 -11.52 4.93 17.30
C LEU A 372 -10.69 4.77 18.58
N LYS A 373 -10.76 5.71 19.53
CA LYS A 373 -10.07 5.61 20.83
C LYS A 373 -10.64 4.47 21.69
N TYR A 374 -11.94 4.20 21.62
CA TYR A 374 -12.55 3.03 22.27
C TYR A 374 -12.15 1.70 21.59
N ARG A 375 -12.15 1.65 20.25
CA ARG A 375 -11.92 0.41 19.49
C ARG A 375 -10.44 0.03 19.32
N TRP A 376 -9.55 1.03 19.33
CA TRP A 376 -8.09 0.92 19.19
C TRP A 376 -7.33 1.80 20.21
N PRO A 377 -7.52 1.65 21.53
CA PRO A 377 -6.88 2.51 22.53
C PRO A 377 -5.35 2.50 22.47
N ALA A 378 -4.74 1.37 22.11
CA ALA A 378 -3.29 1.27 21.88
C ALA A 378 -2.77 2.20 20.76
N LEU A 379 -3.61 2.62 19.80
CA LEU A 379 -3.19 3.53 18.71
C LEU A 379 -2.82 4.93 19.21
N PHE A 380 -3.25 5.29 20.42
CA PHE A 380 -3.09 6.61 21.01
C PHE A 380 -1.94 6.69 22.03
N ASP A 381 -1.34 5.53 22.38
CA ASP A 381 -0.08 5.49 23.13
C ASP A 381 1.08 6.10 22.32
N ALA A 382 1.96 6.85 22.98
CA ALA A 382 3.05 7.57 22.32
C ALA A 382 4.02 6.63 21.58
N ALA A 383 4.37 5.46 22.14
CA ALA A 383 5.25 4.52 21.45
C ALA A 383 4.56 3.90 20.23
N GLN A 384 3.27 3.54 20.34
CA GLN A 384 2.51 3.01 19.22
C GLN A 384 2.19 4.05 18.13
N ILE A 385 2.04 5.35 18.45
CA ILE A 385 1.96 6.42 17.45
C ILE A 385 3.25 6.46 16.61
N ASN A 386 4.42 6.35 17.25
CA ASN A 386 5.71 6.28 16.56
C ASN A 386 5.81 5.04 15.66
N GLU A 387 5.46 3.85 16.18
CA GLU A 387 5.50 2.61 15.41
C GLU A 387 4.49 2.61 14.26
N GLU A 388 3.27 3.11 14.45
CA GLU A 388 2.26 3.19 13.38
C GLU A 388 2.68 4.16 12.27
N PHE A 389 3.23 5.32 12.64
CA PHE A 389 3.82 6.25 11.67
C PHE A 389 4.98 5.60 10.91
N ARG A 390 5.84 4.82 11.60
CA ARG A 390 6.94 4.07 10.98
C ARG A 390 6.42 2.96 10.05
N ARG A 391 5.35 2.25 10.41
CA ARG A 391 4.66 1.26 9.54
C ARG A 391 4.07 1.93 8.30
N ILE A 392 3.51 3.14 8.40
CA ILE A 392 2.91 3.87 7.28
C ILE A 392 3.96 4.50 6.34
N THR A 393 5.05 5.05 6.88
CA THR A 393 5.99 5.93 6.15
C THR A 393 7.42 5.41 6.01
N THR A 394 7.82 4.40 6.79
CA THR A 394 9.23 3.97 7.01
C THR A 394 10.15 5.07 7.58
N VAL A 395 9.58 6.11 8.19
CA VAL A 395 10.32 7.17 8.91
C VAL A 395 10.16 7.01 10.42
N ASP A 396 11.23 7.25 11.18
CA ASP A 396 11.18 7.34 12.63
C ASP A 396 10.66 8.73 13.03
N LEU A 397 9.51 8.79 13.69
CA LEU A 397 8.76 10.03 13.88
C LEU A 397 9.50 11.03 14.79
N GLU A 398 9.61 10.72 16.08
CA GLU A 398 10.21 11.63 17.05
C GLU A 398 11.70 11.86 16.76
N ALA A 399 12.49 10.82 16.45
CA ALA A 399 13.93 11.00 16.26
C ALA A 399 14.26 11.86 15.03
N THR A 400 13.56 11.66 13.91
CA THR A 400 13.79 12.49 12.70
C THR A 400 13.31 13.92 12.93
N PHE A 401 12.10 14.10 13.50
CA PHE A 401 11.52 15.43 13.74
C PHE A 401 12.38 16.27 14.66
N MET A 402 12.82 15.71 15.80
CA MET A 402 13.64 16.44 16.79
C MET A 402 15.01 16.78 16.23
N ALA A 403 15.70 15.85 15.56
CA ALA A 403 17.02 16.11 14.99
C ALA A 403 16.99 17.22 13.93
N LYS A 404 15.96 17.26 13.08
CA LYS A 404 15.79 18.31 12.06
C LYS A 404 15.32 19.64 12.68
N LEU A 405 14.48 19.60 13.70
CA LEU A 405 14.08 20.79 14.45
C LEU A 405 15.29 21.44 15.12
N ASP A 406 16.14 20.67 15.81
CA ASP A 406 17.37 21.18 16.43
C ASP A 406 18.35 21.73 15.39
N GLN A 407 18.55 21.02 14.27
CA GLN A 407 19.39 21.46 13.14
C GLN A 407 18.97 22.83 12.59
N TYR A 408 17.67 23.08 12.46
CA TYR A 408 17.15 24.29 11.81
C TYR A 408 16.71 25.41 12.77
N SER A 409 16.51 25.12 14.05
CA SER A 409 16.04 26.09 15.06
C SER A 409 16.80 27.43 15.05
N PRO A 410 18.16 27.49 15.02
CA PRO A 410 18.89 28.75 14.99
C PRO A 410 18.63 29.59 13.73
N LYS A 411 18.50 28.93 12.57
CA LYS A 411 18.17 29.60 11.29
C LYS A 411 16.72 30.07 11.26
N ILE A 412 15.77 29.27 11.76
CA ILE A 412 14.35 29.66 11.84
C ILE A 412 14.17 30.89 12.73
N MET A 413 14.75 30.90 13.93
CA MET A 413 14.65 32.03 14.86
C MET A 413 15.32 33.29 14.30
N SER A 414 16.52 33.21 13.73
CA SER A 414 17.19 34.38 13.14
C SER A 414 16.45 34.97 11.94
N LEU A 415 15.85 34.12 11.09
CA LEU A 415 14.97 34.52 9.97
C LEU A 415 13.68 35.23 10.40
N VAL A 416 13.26 35.09 11.67
CA VAL A 416 12.07 35.72 12.25
C VAL A 416 12.44 36.96 13.04
N PHE A 417 13.46 36.89 13.89
CA PHE A 417 13.90 38.02 14.72
C PHE A 417 14.49 39.19 13.91
N SER A 418 14.90 38.93 12.66
CA SER A 418 15.32 39.95 11.67
C SER A 418 14.16 40.58 10.88
N ARG A 419 12.93 40.08 10.97
CA ARG A 419 11.78 40.59 10.18
C ARG A 419 11.00 41.71 10.90
N GLY A 420 10.83 42.83 10.20
CA GLY A 420 10.21 44.03 10.73
C GLY A 420 8.67 44.10 10.70
N ARG A 421 8.11 44.70 11.75
CA ARG A 421 6.73 45.23 11.92
C ARG A 421 5.56 44.23 11.94
N SER A 422 5.40 43.36 10.95
CA SER A 422 4.09 42.71 10.69
C SER A 422 3.60 41.75 11.78
N SER A 423 4.50 41.22 12.62
CA SER A 423 4.19 40.23 13.67
C SER A 423 4.87 40.61 15.00
N LYS A 424 5.01 41.91 15.29
CA LYS A 424 5.84 42.42 16.39
C LYS A 424 5.46 41.82 17.76
N MET A 425 4.17 41.58 18.03
CA MET A 425 3.71 41.03 19.32
C MET A 425 4.08 39.56 19.48
N SER A 426 3.76 38.67 18.53
CA SER A 426 4.15 37.26 18.58
C SER A 426 5.69 37.10 18.66
N ILE A 427 6.44 37.91 17.92
CA ILE A 427 7.91 37.93 17.98
C ILE A 427 8.41 38.37 19.38
N GLN A 428 7.72 39.30 20.05
CA GLN A 428 8.08 39.71 21.40
C GLN A 428 7.71 38.65 22.44
N HIS A 429 6.55 38.00 22.31
CA HIS A 429 6.15 36.87 23.15
C HIS A 429 7.18 35.73 23.07
N ILE A 430 7.57 35.31 21.86
CA ILE A 430 8.61 34.27 21.64
C ILE A 430 9.96 34.68 22.26
N LYS A 431 10.30 35.97 22.25
CA LYS A 431 11.53 36.47 22.90
C LYS A 431 11.44 36.49 24.42
N ASN A 432 10.30 36.85 25.00
CA ASN A 432 10.08 36.79 26.44
C ASN A 432 10.13 35.32 26.92
N MET A 433 9.48 34.42 26.19
CA MET A 433 9.51 32.96 26.38
C MET A 433 10.92 32.38 26.52
N LEU A 434 11.89 32.90 25.74
CA LEU A 434 13.31 32.52 25.75
C LEU A 434 14.17 33.23 26.83
N LEU A 435 13.60 34.22 27.53
CA LEU A 435 14.21 34.91 28.67
C LEU A 435 13.67 34.38 30.01
N GLU A 436 12.42 33.89 30.02
CA GLU A 436 11.76 33.22 31.14
C GLU A 436 12.36 31.83 31.40
N ASP A 437 12.56 31.05 30.34
CA ASP A 437 13.16 29.72 30.38
C ASP A 437 14.08 29.52 29.16
N TYR A 438 15.24 28.89 29.40
CA TYR A 438 16.25 28.57 28.38
C TYR A 438 16.45 27.05 28.19
N SER A 439 15.52 26.23 28.68
CA SER A 439 15.46 24.79 28.42
C SER A 439 15.50 24.45 26.92
N LEU A 440 15.82 23.20 26.61
CA LEU A 440 15.94 22.74 25.23
C LEU A 440 14.54 22.67 24.57
N GLU A 441 13.56 22.27 25.36
CA GLU A 441 12.14 22.11 25.07
C GLU A 441 11.51 23.47 24.75
N ARG A 442 11.77 24.49 25.58
CA ARG A 442 11.33 25.88 25.35
C ARG A 442 11.98 26.49 24.10
N ARG A 443 13.24 26.16 23.82
CA ARG A 443 13.94 26.60 22.61
C ARG A 443 13.36 25.97 21.34
N ARG A 444 12.95 24.71 21.41
CA ARG A 444 12.20 24.02 20.36
C ARG A 444 10.78 24.59 20.19
N GLU A 445 10.04 24.88 21.28
CA GLU A 445 8.74 25.58 21.23
C GLU A 445 8.88 26.94 20.51
N ALA A 446 9.85 27.75 20.94
CA ALA A 446 10.14 29.06 20.35
C ALA A 446 10.48 28.98 18.86
N ALA A 447 11.19 27.92 18.42
CA ALA A 447 11.49 27.67 17.01
C ALA A 447 10.25 27.24 16.21
N ILE A 448 9.35 26.44 16.79
CA ILE A 448 8.07 26.05 16.14
C ILE A 448 7.14 27.25 16.01
N ARG A 449 6.95 28.06 17.06
CA ARG A 449 6.16 29.31 16.96
C ARG A 449 6.78 30.30 15.97
N SER A 450 8.11 30.40 15.95
CA SER A 450 8.83 31.17 14.93
C SER A 450 8.53 30.67 13.51
N LEU A 451 8.46 29.36 13.28
CA LEU A 451 8.10 28.78 11.98
C LEU A 451 6.69 29.19 11.53
N VAL A 452 5.70 29.10 12.41
CA VAL A 452 4.31 29.52 12.14
C VAL A 452 4.24 31.01 11.74
N VAL A 453 4.88 31.88 12.56
CA VAL A 453 4.99 33.32 12.29
C VAL A 453 5.75 33.60 10.97
N TYR A 454 6.82 32.85 10.66
CA TYR A 454 7.58 33.00 9.41
C TYR A 454 6.71 32.76 8.17
N LEU A 455 5.85 31.74 8.24
CA LEU A 455 4.96 31.30 7.17
C LEU A 455 3.72 32.19 7.03
N ARG A 456 3.48 33.12 7.97
CA ARG A 456 2.28 33.95 8.09
C ARG A 456 1.02 33.11 8.30
N GLU A 457 1.11 32.22 9.29
CA GLU A 457 -0.01 31.52 9.89
C GLU A 457 -0.09 31.97 11.37
N ASN A 458 -1.17 31.65 12.08
CA ASN A 458 -1.40 32.12 13.45
C ASN A 458 -1.06 31.00 14.44
N ASP A 459 -0.27 31.28 15.49
CA ASP A 459 0.15 30.21 16.43
C ASP A 459 -0.96 29.77 17.39
N GLU A 460 -1.96 30.64 17.66
CA GLU A 460 -3.22 30.26 18.32
C GLU A 460 -4.10 29.31 17.49
N ASP A 461 -3.82 29.12 16.19
CA ASP A 461 -4.52 28.10 15.40
C ASP A 461 -4.04 26.69 15.78
N LEU A 462 -2.79 26.54 16.24
CA LEU A 462 -2.18 25.26 16.65
C LEU A 462 -2.19 25.07 18.16
N PHE A 463 -1.80 26.11 18.90
CA PHE A 463 -1.64 26.09 20.35
C PHE A 463 -2.83 26.76 21.05
N LYS A 464 -3.13 26.36 22.28
CA LYS A 464 -4.11 27.00 23.16
C LYS A 464 -3.55 26.99 24.57
N GLU A 465 -3.15 28.15 25.11
CA GLU A 465 -2.65 28.24 26.48
C GLU A 465 -3.84 28.27 27.47
N HIS A 466 -3.89 27.35 28.43
CA HIS A 466 -5.01 27.20 29.36
C HIS A 466 -4.59 26.73 30.76
N SER A 467 -5.31 27.22 31.77
CA SER A 467 -5.32 26.69 33.13
C SER A 467 -6.45 25.66 33.28
N ASP A 468 -6.11 24.38 33.04
CA ASP A 468 -6.95 23.17 33.17
C ASP A 468 -8.31 23.14 32.44
N ASP A 469 -9.29 23.93 32.88
CA ASP A 469 -10.72 23.63 32.69
C ASP A 469 -11.41 24.61 31.73
N GLY A 470 -11.21 24.40 30.43
CA GLY A 470 -11.90 25.14 29.37
C GLY A 470 -12.49 24.21 28.33
N ASP A 471 -13.61 24.61 27.71
CA ASP A 471 -14.30 23.80 26.71
C ASP A 471 -13.35 23.40 25.55
N ILE A 472 -13.24 22.08 25.36
CA ILE A 472 -12.49 21.46 24.27
C ILE A 472 -13.40 20.88 23.19
N ALA A 473 -14.72 20.76 23.40
CA ALA A 473 -15.64 20.05 22.51
C ALA A 473 -15.71 20.65 21.10
N ASN A 474 -15.43 21.96 20.98
CA ASN A 474 -15.38 22.70 19.73
C ASN A 474 -14.00 22.63 19.01
N GLU A 475 -12.98 22.02 19.62
CA GLU A 475 -11.61 21.99 19.10
C GLU A 475 -11.38 20.84 18.11
N VAL A 476 -11.18 21.18 16.83
CA VAL A 476 -10.99 20.19 15.76
C VAL A 476 -9.61 19.51 15.83
N MET A 477 -8.56 20.29 16.10
CA MET A 477 -7.17 19.81 16.19
C MET A 477 -6.30 20.86 16.90
N LYS A 478 -5.89 20.61 18.15
CA LYS A 478 -5.12 21.54 18.99
C LYS A 478 -4.05 20.84 19.81
N ILE A 479 -3.04 21.62 20.20
CA ILE A 479 -2.13 21.31 21.30
C ILE A 479 -2.45 22.31 22.43
N ILE A 480 -3.07 21.82 23.51
CA ILE A 480 -3.33 22.65 24.69
C ILE A 480 -2.08 22.63 25.56
N ILE A 481 -1.59 23.81 25.92
CA ILE A 481 -0.38 23.99 26.74
C ILE A 481 -0.82 24.41 28.14
N ILE A 482 -0.46 23.60 29.13
CA ILE A 482 -0.65 23.86 30.55
C ILE A 482 0.71 24.29 31.11
N ARG A 483 0.78 25.47 31.70
CA ARG A 483 1.99 25.94 32.40
C ARG A 483 1.75 25.86 33.90
N GLY A 484 2.69 25.27 34.62
CA GLY A 484 2.62 25.15 36.07
C GLY A 484 2.56 26.52 36.76
N SER A 485 2.12 26.52 38.02
CA SER A 485 1.98 27.75 38.80
C SER A 485 3.32 28.29 39.30
N THR A 486 4.41 27.54 39.10
CA THR A 486 5.77 27.93 39.49
C THR A 486 6.78 27.76 38.35
N ILE A 487 7.86 28.54 38.39
CA ILE A 487 8.97 28.49 37.41
C ILE A 487 9.68 27.11 37.39
N SER A 488 9.47 26.27 38.42
CA SER A 488 10.07 24.94 38.53
C SER A 488 9.25 23.81 37.88
N GLU A 489 8.03 24.08 37.43
CA GLU A 489 7.16 23.10 36.79
C GLU A 489 7.26 23.23 35.26
N PRO A 490 7.77 22.22 34.53
CA PRO A 490 7.85 22.28 33.08
C PRO A 490 6.45 22.37 32.45
N ALA A 491 6.32 23.15 31.38
CA ALA A 491 5.06 23.27 30.66
C ALA A 491 4.68 21.93 30.00
N SER A 492 3.55 21.35 30.41
CA SER A 492 3.00 20.14 29.81
C SER A 492 2.05 20.48 28.67
N ALA A 493 1.89 19.53 27.75
CA ALA A 493 1.06 19.65 26.57
C ALA A 493 0.19 18.41 26.39
N ARG A 494 -1.07 18.64 26.01
CA ARG A 494 -2.01 17.60 25.59
C ARG A 494 -2.52 17.86 24.18
N ILE A 495 -2.74 16.80 23.43
CA ILE A 495 -3.26 16.84 22.06
C ILE A 495 -4.76 16.59 22.11
N VAL A 496 -5.55 17.44 21.44
CA VAL A 496 -7.00 17.30 21.27
C VAL A 496 -7.34 17.22 19.79
N ILE A 497 -8.18 16.25 19.40
CA ILE A 497 -8.67 16.08 18.03
C ILE A 497 -10.17 15.73 18.11
N GLU A 498 -11.01 16.43 17.33
CA GLU A 498 -12.48 16.26 17.34
C GLU A 498 -13.08 16.28 18.75
N GLY A 499 -12.71 17.30 19.54
CA GLY A 499 -13.12 17.45 20.94
C GLY A 499 -12.62 16.37 21.91
N THR A 500 -11.89 15.36 21.41
CA THR A 500 -11.37 14.23 22.18
C THR A 500 -9.92 14.50 22.55
N GLU A 501 -9.61 14.49 23.84
CA GLU A 501 -8.22 14.45 24.31
C GLU A 501 -7.61 13.09 23.93
N VAL A 502 -6.50 13.10 23.20
CA VAL A 502 -5.90 11.89 22.61
C VAL A 502 -4.54 11.51 23.18
N GLN A 503 -3.78 12.46 23.72
CA GLN A 503 -2.53 12.22 24.46
C GLN A 503 -2.22 13.38 25.41
N GLN A 504 -1.57 13.10 26.54
CA GLN A 504 -1.25 14.04 27.63
C GLN A 504 0.24 13.96 28.04
N ASP A 505 0.66 14.80 28.98
CA ASP A 505 1.99 14.77 29.63
C ASP A 505 3.20 14.83 28.66
N LEU A 506 3.05 15.58 27.57
CA LEU A 506 4.09 15.82 26.56
C LEU A 506 4.79 17.16 26.77
N ASP A 507 6.02 17.32 26.25
CA ASP A 507 6.54 18.63 25.88
C ASP A 507 5.89 19.14 24.57
N VAL A 508 5.81 20.46 24.38
CA VAL A 508 5.18 21.08 23.19
C VAL A 508 5.80 20.62 21.86
N PRO A 509 7.14 20.51 21.73
CA PRO A 509 7.78 19.93 20.53
C PRO A 509 7.34 18.49 20.23
N ARG A 510 7.28 17.63 21.26
CA ARG A 510 6.86 16.22 21.14
C ARG A 510 5.37 16.10 20.85
N ALA A 511 4.54 17.00 21.38
CA ALA A 511 3.14 17.11 20.97
C ALA A 511 3.00 17.45 19.48
N CYS A 512 3.88 18.28 18.91
CA CYS A 512 3.89 18.55 17.46
C CYS A 512 4.33 17.33 16.63
N ALA A 513 5.32 16.57 17.11
CA ALA A 513 5.76 15.32 16.48
C ALA A 513 4.66 14.23 16.53
N LEU A 514 4.11 13.95 17.71
CA LEU A 514 3.05 12.97 17.89
C LEU A 514 1.75 13.36 17.17
N LEU A 515 1.44 14.66 17.04
CA LEU A 515 0.33 15.12 16.20
C LEU A 515 0.57 14.80 14.71
N MET A 516 1.80 14.93 14.20
CA MET A 516 2.15 14.44 12.86
C MET A 516 1.97 12.92 12.74
N GLY A 517 2.33 12.15 13.78
CA GLY A 517 2.06 10.71 13.87
C GLY A 517 0.57 10.38 13.76
N LEU A 518 -0.24 10.98 14.64
CA LEU A 518 -1.69 10.84 14.68
C LEU A 518 -2.36 11.23 13.36
N ILE A 519 -1.92 12.30 12.70
CA ILE A 519 -2.48 12.72 11.40
C ILE A 519 -2.29 11.63 10.32
N TYR A 520 -1.16 10.93 10.31
CA TYR A 520 -0.94 9.84 9.35
C TYR A 520 -1.68 8.58 9.79
N ALA A 521 -1.55 8.18 11.06
CA ALA A 521 -2.20 7.01 11.66
C ALA A 521 -3.73 7.02 11.44
N LEU A 522 -4.38 8.14 11.78
CA LEU A 522 -5.83 8.36 11.71
C LEU A 522 -6.30 8.91 10.35
N ASN A 523 -5.43 8.92 9.32
CA ASN A 523 -5.76 9.38 7.95
C ASN A 523 -6.37 10.80 7.91
N LEU A 524 -5.88 11.72 8.74
CA LEU A 524 -6.44 13.06 8.90
C LEU A 524 -5.96 14.02 7.81
N SER A 525 -6.75 15.07 7.59
CA SER A 525 -6.38 16.20 6.75
C SER A 525 -5.58 17.20 7.57
N TYR A 526 -4.62 17.92 6.97
CA TYR A 526 -4.02 19.07 7.67
C TYR A 526 -5.07 20.19 7.82
N PRO A 527 -5.11 20.91 8.95
CA PRO A 527 -5.83 22.18 9.07
C PRO A 527 -5.48 23.11 7.90
N LYS A 528 -6.46 23.84 7.37
CA LYS A 528 -6.29 24.70 6.18
C LYS A 528 -5.49 25.95 6.54
N GLU A 529 -5.63 26.36 7.80
CA GLU A 529 -5.13 27.55 8.47
C GLU A 529 -3.60 27.43 8.71
N LEU A 530 -3.15 26.21 9.05
CA LEU A 530 -1.75 25.84 9.33
C LEU A 530 -1.09 25.04 8.19
N LYS A 531 -1.68 25.08 6.99
CA LYS A 531 -1.31 24.21 5.86
C LYS A 531 0.17 24.27 5.51
N ASN A 532 0.79 25.45 5.59
CA ASN A 532 2.20 25.64 5.27
C ASN A 532 3.10 25.10 6.41
N THR A 533 2.69 25.25 7.67
CA THR A 533 3.39 24.69 8.85
C THR A 533 3.42 23.17 8.81
N PHE A 534 2.27 22.52 8.61
CA PHE A 534 2.22 21.07 8.46
C PHE A 534 2.94 20.56 7.21
N GLU A 535 2.97 21.34 6.12
CA GLU A 535 3.80 21.02 4.95
C GLU A 535 5.31 21.16 5.24
N ALA A 536 5.72 22.11 6.07
CA ALA A 536 7.11 22.26 6.52
C ALA A 536 7.52 21.13 7.47
N PHE A 537 6.69 20.77 8.45
CA PHE A 537 6.88 19.58 9.29
C PHE A 537 7.08 18.33 8.42
N GLN A 538 6.21 18.12 7.44
CA GLN A 538 6.30 17.00 6.50
C GLN A 538 7.63 17.00 5.71
N LYS A 539 7.96 18.11 5.04
CA LYS A 539 8.97 18.14 3.96
C LYS A 539 10.36 18.65 4.37
N ILE A 540 10.49 19.19 5.58
CA ILE A 540 11.74 19.72 6.13
C ILE A 540 12.13 18.95 7.41
N PHE A 541 11.17 18.65 8.30
CA PHE A 541 11.47 17.96 9.56
C PHE A 541 11.32 16.44 9.51
N LEU A 542 10.53 15.90 8.58
CA LEU A 542 10.35 14.45 8.38
C LEU A 542 10.84 13.98 6.99
N GLU A 543 11.25 14.91 6.13
CA GLU A 543 11.81 14.68 4.78
C GLU A 543 10.90 13.85 3.84
N LEU A 544 9.58 13.86 4.09
CA LEU A 544 8.55 13.12 3.35
C LEU A 544 8.06 13.90 2.11
N ASP A 545 8.27 13.39 0.89
CA ASP A 545 7.88 14.04 -0.38
C ASP A 545 8.51 15.45 -0.55
N ASP A 546 9.81 15.52 -0.22
CA ASP A 546 10.61 16.74 -0.11
C ASP A 546 10.83 17.48 -1.46
N MET A 547 10.65 16.76 -2.58
CA MET A 547 10.86 17.21 -3.97
C MET A 547 9.82 18.22 -4.49
N LYS A 548 8.67 18.39 -3.82
CA LYS A 548 7.60 19.33 -4.23
C LYS A 548 6.84 19.93 -3.05
N ALA A 549 7.29 21.06 -2.50
CA ALA A 549 6.52 21.86 -1.54
C ALA A 549 5.89 23.11 -2.18
N CYS A 550 4.99 23.81 -1.49
CA CYS A 550 4.50 25.11 -1.95
C CYS A 550 5.62 26.18 -1.98
N PRO A 551 5.44 27.32 -2.70
CA PRO A 551 6.48 28.34 -2.83
C PRO A 551 6.97 28.94 -1.49
N LYS A 552 6.11 29.04 -0.47
CA LYS A 552 6.53 29.48 0.89
C LYS A 552 7.53 28.49 1.49
N VAL A 553 7.17 27.20 1.50
CA VAL A 553 7.97 26.14 2.14
C VAL A 553 9.25 25.85 1.33
N MET A 554 9.22 25.95 0.00
CA MET A 554 10.45 25.91 -0.81
C MET A 554 11.38 27.09 -0.52
N SER A 555 10.84 28.32 -0.40
CA SER A 555 11.63 29.50 -0.04
C SER A 555 12.23 29.41 1.37
N LEU A 556 11.54 28.73 2.29
CA LEU A 556 12.06 28.40 3.61
C LEU A 556 13.16 27.33 3.52
N LYS A 557 12.90 26.15 2.92
CA LYS A 557 13.88 25.05 2.76
C LYS A 557 15.21 25.56 2.22
N ASN A 558 15.18 26.38 1.17
CA ASN A 558 16.40 26.96 0.60
C ASN A 558 17.18 27.85 1.60
N LYS A 559 16.50 28.62 2.46
CA LYS A 559 17.13 29.48 3.51
C LYS A 559 17.47 28.74 4.81
N LEU A 560 17.18 27.45 4.87
CA LEU A 560 17.61 26.56 5.95
C LEU A 560 18.81 25.71 5.52
N LEU A 561 18.91 25.38 4.24
CA LEU A 561 20.07 24.73 3.64
C LEU A 561 21.23 25.73 3.45
N TYR A 562 21.00 26.84 2.74
CA TYR A 562 21.93 27.96 2.62
C TYR A 562 21.82 28.92 3.81
#